data_AF-K1LAN2-F1
#
_entry.id   AF-K1LAN2-F1
#
_cell.length_a   1.000
_cell.length_b   1.000
_cell.length_c   1.000
_cell.angle_alpha   90.00
_cell.angle_beta   90.00
_cell.angle_gamma   90.00
#
_symmetry.space_group_name_H-M   'P 1'
#
loop_
_entity.id
_entity.type
_entity.pdbx_description
1 polymer ?
#
loop_
_entity_poly.entity_id
_entity_poly.type
_entity_poly.pdbx_seq_one_letter_code
_entity_poly.pdbx_strand_id
1 'polypeptide(L)'
;MKKLAVLFLFGLLSFSCQEKEESRYTTNEVSYNLYQGSDFNYEGTVWVRELNGGDLEMTLRLEGPKSDEAYFFPAHLHFGAYDNVDAPIAFLLNPIDIRTLESVTQLGALSNGKQMSFEDFKNFDGHIKVHLADSGPEYQIILSVGNIGKNDNSRAAFNLENMTLCSPYY
;
A
#
# COMPACT_ATOMS: atom_id res chain seq x y z
N MET A 1 25.05 1.63 70.10
CA MET A 1 24.09 0.51 69.92
C MET A 1 23.25 0.84 68.70
N LYS A 2 23.51 0.22 67.52
CA LYS A 2 22.64 -0.79 66.86
C LYS A 2 21.15 -0.37 66.92
N LYS A 3 20.42 -0.14 65.83
CA LYS A 3 20.31 -0.95 64.61
C LYS A 3 19.84 -0.15 63.38
N LEU A 4 20.35 -0.63 62.26
CA LEU A 4 20.00 -0.36 60.87
C LEU A 4 18.56 -0.81 60.56
N ALA A 5 17.82 -0.04 59.77
CA ALA A 5 16.68 -0.54 58.98
C ALA A 5 16.71 0.19 57.62
N VAL A 6 17.34 -0.48 56.65
CA VAL A 6 17.25 -0.17 55.22
C VAL A 6 15.91 -0.71 54.74
N LEU A 7 15.11 0.11 54.06
CA LEU A 7 14.17 -0.41 53.06
C LEU A 7 14.23 0.47 51.82
N PHE A 8 14.69 -0.19 50.77
CA PHE A 8 14.87 0.26 49.40
C PHE A 8 13.49 0.30 48.72
N LEU A 9 13.09 1.41 48.10
CA LEU A 9 12.16 1.32 46.97
C LEU A 9 12.50 2.36 45.91
N PHE A 10 13.08 1.79 44.87
CA PHE A 10 13.55 2.37 43.63
C PHE A 10 12.31 2.72 42.78
N GLY A 11 11.96 4.01 42.69
CA GLY A 11 10.92 4.51 41.78
C GLY A 11 11.55 4.91 40.45
N LEU A 12 11.58 3.95 39.52
CA LEU A 12 12.07 4.08 38.15
C LEU A 12 11.46 5.29 37.43
N LEU A 13 12.33 6.20 36.98
CA LEU A 13 12.05 7.15 35.92
C LEU A 13 11.98 6.38 34.59
N SER A 14 10.78 5.92 34.24
CA SER A 14 10.53 5.32 32.93
C SER A 14 10.47 6.41 31.87
N PHE A 15 11.63 6.72 31.30
CA PHE A 15 11.75 7.37 29.99
C PHE A 15 11.17 6.39 28.95
N SER A 16 9.88 6.52 28.65
CA SER A 16 9.28 5.80 27.52
C SER A 16 9.59 6.56 26.23
N CYS A 17 10.81 6.38 25.72
CA CYS A 17 11.17 6.87 24.40
C CYS A 17 10.56 5.91 23.36
N GLN A 18 9.43 6.27 22.77
CA GLN A 18 8.85 5.57 21.63
C GLN A 18 9.13 6.39 20.36
N GLU A 19 10.39 6.45 19.96
CA GLU A 19 10.82 7.07 18.69
C GLU A 19 11.77 6.10 17.98
N LYS A 20 11.21 5.20 17.15
CA LYS A 20 12.01 4.34 16.26
C LYS A 20 11.40 4.11 14.87
N GLU A 21 10.25 4.70 14.56
CA GLU A 21 9.74 4.70 13.18
C GLU A 21 10.30 5.83 12.33
N GLU A 22 10.63 7.00 12.89
CA GLU A 22 11.18 8.11 12.11
C GLU A 22 12.61 7.88 11.62
N SER A 23 13.39 6.96 12.20
CA SER A 23 14.79 6.78 11.81
C SER A 23 14.99 6.00 10.50
N ARG A 24 13.95 5.39 9.91
CA ARG A 24 14.08 4.58 8.69
C ARG A 24 13.61 5.29 7.42
N TYR A 25 12.76 6.30 7.55
CA TYR A 25 12.22 7.07 6.44
C TYR A 25 12.86 8.46 6.38
N THR A 26 12.85 9.06 5.20
CA THR A 26 12.99 10.51 5.07
C THR A 26 11.67 11.18 5.46
N THR A 27 11.56 12.49 5.27
CA THR A 27 10.28 13.22 5.45
C THR A 27 9.37 13.13 4.22
N ASN A 28 9.81 12.49 3.13
CA ASN A 28 9.06 12.41 1.89
C ASN A 28 7.99 11.30 1.98
N GLU A 29 6.74 11.72 1.84
CA GLU A 29 5.57 10.85 1.86
C GLU A 29 4.47 11.41 0.94
N VAL A 30 3.72 10.51 0.31
CA VAL A 30 2.50 10.85 -0.45
C VAL A 30 1.46 9.73 -0.29
N SER A 31 0.19 10.08 -0.33
CA SER A 31 -0.92 9.12 -0.24
C SER A 31 -1.94 9.27 -1.37
N TYR A 32 -2.56 8.16 -1.75
CA TYR A 32 -3.63 8.12 -2.76
C TYR A 32 -4.77 7.22 -2.29
N ASN A 33 -6.00 7.58 -2.66
CA ASN A 33 -7.18 6.76 -2.40
C ASN A 33 -7.25 5.59 -3.38
N LEU A 34 -7.71 4.44 -2.89
CA LEU A 34 -8.19 3.33 -3.68
C LEU A 34 -9.72 3.29 -3.53
N TYR A 35 -10.42 3.45 -4.63
CA TYR A 35 -11.88 3.45 -4.69
C TYR A 35 -12.40 2.04 -4.94
N GLN A 36 -13.62 1.77 -4.46
CA GLN A 36 -14.31 0.51 -4.69
C GLN A 36 -14.43 0.19 -6.19
N GLY A 37 -14.00 -1.02 -6.57
CA GLY A 37 -13.88 -1.48 -7.96
C GLY A 37 -14.94 -2.50 -8.39
N SER A 38 -15.77 -3.00 -7.46
CA SER A 38 -16.78 -4.05 -7.74
C SER A 38 -17.88 -4.02 -6.68
N ASP A 39 -18.79 -5.01 -6.72
CA ASP A 39 -19.84 -5.16 -5.71
C ASP A 39 -19.32 -5.53 -4.31
N PHE A 40 -18.03 -5.87 -4.18
CA PHE A 40 -17.37 -6.05 -2.90
C PHE A 40 -17.02 -4.70 -2.29
N ASN A 41 -17.47 -4.46 -1.07
CA ASN A 41 -17.29 -3.19 -0.36
C ASN A 41 -15.86 -3.07 0.23
N TYR A 42 -14.88 -2.91 -0.66
CA TYR A 42 -13.50 -2.58 -0.31
C TYR A 42 -13.09 -1.25 -0.94
N GLU A 43 -12.70 -0.30 -0.11
CA GLU A 43 -11.95 0.89 -0.52
C GLU A 43 -10.68 0.98 0.32
N GLY A 44 -9.81 1.95 0.08
CA GLY A 44 -8.56 2.02 0.83
C GLY A 44 -7.69 3.21 0.53
N THR A 45 -6.47 3.12 1.03
CA THR A 45 -5.43 4.12 0.84
C THR A 45 -4.10 3.43 0.64
N VAL A 46 -3.29 3.99 -0.26
CA VAL A 46 -1.88 3.66 -0.40
C VAL A 46 -1.04 4.83 0.11
N TRP A 47 -0.06 4.54 0.95
CA TRP A 47 0.99 5.48 1.35
C TRP A 47 2.30 5.07 0.70
N VAL A 48 3.03 6.03 0.16
CA VAL A 48 4.37 5.84 -0.38
C VAL A 48 5.33 6.70 0.40
N ARG A 49 6.31 6.05 1.04
CA ARG A 49 7.31 6.68 1.89
C ARG A 49 8.69 6.40 1.35
N GLU A 50 9.55 7.40 1.34
CA GLU A 50 10.94 7.23 0.94
C GLU A 50 11.77 6.74 2.13
N LEU A 51 12.54 5.68 1.92
CA LEU A 51 13.50 5.17 2.90
C LEU A 51 14.77 6.01 2.89
N ASN A 52 15.51 6.05 4.00
CA ASN A 52 16.80 6.75 4.07
C ASN A 52 17.85 6.24 3.06
N GLY A 53 17.65 5.06 2.49
CA GLY A 53 18.46 4.50 1.39
C GLY A 53 18.06 4.96 -0.02
N GLY A 54 16.98 5.74 -0.17
CA GLY A 54 16.46 6.25 -1.45
C GLY A 54 15.40 5.37 -2.11
N ASP A 55 15.24 4.11 -1.68
CA ASP A 55 14.16 3.24 -2.14
C ASP A 55 12.80 3.70 -1.59
N LEU A 56 11.73 3.25 -2.24
CA LEU A 56 10.35 3.55 -1.82
C LEU A 56 9.71 2.35 -1.14
N GLU A 57 8.91 2.61 -0.12
CA GLU A 57 8.02 1.62 0.49
C GLU A 57 6.57 2.04 0.30
N MET A 58 5.74 1.11 -0.17
CA MET A 58 4.31 1.26 -0.35
C MET A 58 3.57 0.47 0.72
N THR A 59 2.74 1.14 1.50
CA THR A 59 1.80 0.52 2.43
C THR A 59 0.40 0.64 1.85
N LEU A 60 -0.27 -0.48 1.60
CA LEU A 60 -1.67 -0.52 1.17
C LEU A 60 -2.52 -0.92 2.37
N ARG A 61 -3.58 -0.16 2.63
CA ARG A 61 -4.59 -0.51 3.63
C ARG A 61 -5.98 -0.42 3.03
N LEU A 62 -6.75 -1.48 3.17
CA LEU A 62 -8.16 -1.51 2.78
C LEU A 62 -9.07 -1.36 3.99
N GLU A 63 -10.27 -0.86 3.72
CA GLU A 63 -11.42 -0.83 4.60
C GLU A 63 -12.51 -1.67 3.96
N GLY A 64 -13.01 -2.65 4.70
CA GLY A 64 -14.00 -3.61 4.20
C GLY A 64 -14.14 -4.82 5.12
N PRO A 65 -14.88 -5.86 4.69
CA PRO A 65 -15.03 -7.10 5.45
C PRO A 65 -13.69 -7.78 5.72
N LYS A 66 -13.52 -8.32 6.94
CA LYS A 66 -12.39 -9.17 7.31
C LYS A 66 -12.84 -10.63 7.42
N SER A 67 -11.89 -11.54 7.28
CA SER A 67 -12.06 -12.96 7.57
C SER A 67 -10.94 -13.43 8.47
N ASP A 68 -11.18 -14.48 9.25
CA ASP A 68 -10.12 -15.19 10.00
C ASP A 68 -9.38 -16.23 9.12
N GLU A 69 -9.94 -16.53 7.94
CA GLU A 69 -9.30 -17.41 6.96
C GLU A 69 -8.10 -16.72 6.32
N ALA A 70 -7.05 -17.49 6.05
CA ALA A 70 -5.87 -16.99 5.35
C ALA A 70 -6.17 -16.87 3.85
N TYR A 71 -6.45 -15.64 3.41
CA TYR A 71 -6.61 -15.28 2.01
C TYR A 71 -5.90 -13.95 1.74
N PHE A 72 -5.33 -13.82 0.54
CA PHE A 72 -4.47 -12.70 0.19
C PHE A 72 -4.89 -12.11 -1.16
N PHE A 73 -5.38 -10.88 -1.15
CA PHE A 73 -5.80 -10.17 -2.35
C PHE A 73 -4.58 -9.70 -3.15
N PRO A 74 -4.38 -10.15 -4.40
CA PRO A 74 -3.27 -9.70 -5.22
C PRO A 74 -3.38 -8.20 -5.51
N ALA A 75 -2.25 -7.51 -5.50
CA ALA A 75 -2.20 -6.10 -5.83
C ALA A 75 -1.11 -5.81 -6.86
N HIS A 76 -1.45 -5.00 -7.85
CA HIS A 76 -0.56 -4.67 -8.95
C HIS A 76 -0.45 -3.16 -9.11
N LEU A 77 0.78 -2.70 -9.29
CA LEU A 77 1.08 -1.38 -9.82
C LEU A 77 1.14 -1.48 -11.35
N HIS A 78 0.36 -0.69 -12.05
CA HIS A 78 0.31 -0.65 -13.52
C HIS A 78 0.82 0.69 -14.06
N PHE A 79 1.29 0.68 -15.30
CA PHE A 79 1.53 1.90 -16.08
C PHE A 79 0.22 2.47 -16.64
N GLY A 80 0.11 3.78 -16.78
CA GLY A 80 -1.08 4.46 -17.29
C GLY A 80 -2.16 4.69 -16.23
N ALA A 81 -3.21 5.42 -16.60
CA ALA A 81 -4.39 5.61 -15.77
C ALA A 81 -5.25 4.33 -15.68
N TYR A 82 -6.14 4.24 -14.68
CA TYR A 82 -6.95 3.04 -14.41
C TYR A 82 -7.93 2.66 -15.53
N ASP A 83 -8.25 3.61 -16.40
CA ASP A 83 -9.13 3.50 -17.56
C ASP A 83 -8.37 3.24 -18.88
N ASN A 84 -7.04 3.10 -18.82
CA ASN A 84 -6.27 2.65 -19.98
C ASN A 84 -6.47 1.15 -20.23
N VAL A 85 -6.80 0.80 -21.46
CA VAL A 85 -6.94 -0.60 -21.90
C VAL A 85 -5.56 -1.24 -21.94
N ASP A 86 -5.46 -2.49 -21.48
CA ASP A 86 -4.25 -3.31 -21.51
C ASP A 86 -3.02 -2.65 -20.87
N ALA A 87 -3.24 -1.87 -19.81
CA ALA A 87 -2.19 -1.25 -19.01
C ALA A 87 -1.20 -2.30 -18.45
N PRO A 88 0.09 -2.30 -18.87
CA PRO A 88 1.04 -3.30 -18.42
C PRO A 88 1.35 -3.18 -16.92
N ILE A 89 1.63 -4.31 -16.28
CA ILE A 89 2.08 -4.35 -14.89
C ILE A 89 3.48 -3.75 -14.78
N ALA A 90 3.62 -2.72 -13.96
CA ALA A 90 4.87 -2.08 -13.60
C ALA A 90 5.56 -2.82 -12.44
N PHE A 91 4.80 -3.30 -11.46
CA PHE A 91 5.34 -4.02 -10.30
C PHE A 91 4.27 -4.90 -9.64
N LEU A 92 4.66 -6.09 -9.16
CA LEU A 92 3.80 -6.95 -8.34
C LEU A 92 3.95 -6.57 -6.88
N LEU A 93 2.89 -6.07 -6.25
CA LEU A 93 2.92 -5.67 -4.85
C LEU A 93 2.70 -6.89 -3.95
N ASN A 94 3.13 -6.80 -2.69
CA ASN A 94 2.79 -7.81 -1.71
C ASN A 94 1.26 -7.85 -1.55
N PRO A 95 0.65 -9.04 -1.56
CA PRO A 95 -0.80 -9.16 -1.54
C PRO A 95 -1.36 -8.76 -0.17
N ILE A 96 -2.57 -8.22 -0.15
CA ILE A 96 -3.24 -7.74 1.06
C ILE A 96 -3.85 -8.92 1.81
N ASP A 97 -3.42 -9.13 3.05
CA ASP A 97 -3.98 -10.17 3.92
C ASP A 97 -5.39 -9.78 4.39
N ILE A 98 -6.41 -10.60 4.10
CA ILE A 98 -7.82 -10.33 4.47
C ILE A 98 -8.02 -10.18 6.00
N ARG A 99 -7.13 -10.75 6.81
CA ARG A 99 -7.23 -10.69 8.28
C ARG A 99 -6.85 -9.32 8.81
N THR A 100 -5.86 -8.66 8.19
CA THR A 100 -5.37 -7.34 8.60
C THR A 100 -5.93 -6.21 7.74
N LEU A 101 -6.23 -6.51 6.47
CA LEU A 101 -6.46 -5.59 5.36
C LEU A 101 -5.26 -4.68 5.08
N GLU A 102 -4.04 -5.19 5.26
CA GLU A 102 -2.82 -4.42 5.07
C GLU A 102 -1.76 -5.22 4.31
N SER A 103 -0.97 -4.54 3.48
CA SER A 103 0.32 -5.03 2.98
C SER A 103 1.36 -3.93 2.92
N VAL A 104 2.63 -4.33 3.03
CA VAL A 104 3.79 -3.43 2.93
C VAL A 104 4.74 -3.99 1.87
N THR A 105 5.14 -3.18 0.90
CA THR A 105 6.03 -3.55 -0.21
C THR A 105 7.15 -2.54 -0.34
N GLN A 106 8.41 -2.97 -0.24
CA GLN A 106 9.53 -2.15 -0.70
C GLN A 106 9.66 -2.30 -2.23
N LEU A 107 9.59 -1.19 -2.95
CA LEU A 107 9.73 -1.18 -4.40
C LEU A 107 11.17 -1.43 -4.82
N GLY A 108 11.33 -2.36 -5.76
CA GLY A 108 12.57 -2.54 -6.52
C GLY A 108 12.50 -1.83 -7.88
N ALA A 109 13.32 -2.30 -8.81
CA ALA A 109 13.18 -1.92 -10.21
C ALA A 109 11.80 -2.35 -10.75
N LEU A 110 11.15 -1.47 -11.49
CA LEU A 110 9.93 -1.77 -12.23
C LEU A 110 10.20 -2.79 -13.34
N SER A 111 9.15 -3.34 -13.93
CA SER A 111 9.23 -4.33 -15.03
C SER A 111 9.98 -3.82 -16.27
N ASN A 112 10.10 -2.50 -16.44
CA ASN A 112 10.91 -1.86 -17.49
C ASN A 112 12.36 -1.58 -17.08
N GLY A 113 12.79 -2.06 -15.91
CA GLY A 113 14.13 -1.86 -15.35
C GLY A 113 14.37 -0.52 -14.65
N LYS A 114 13.40 0.40 -14.64
CA LYS A 114 13.54 1.70 -13.96
C LYS A 114 13.48 1.53 -12.45
N GLN A 115 14.48 2.07 -11.74
CA GLN A 115 14.38 2.30 -10.30
C GLN A 115 13.75 3.67 -10.06
N MET A 116 12.83 3.75 -9.09
CA MET A 116 12.02 4.94 -8.84
C MET A 116 12.56 5.73 -7.67
N SER A 117 12.92 7.00 -7.88
CA SER A 117 13.03 7.97 -6.79
C SER A 117 11.65 8.46 -6.33
N PHE A 118 11.58 9.14 -5.18
CA PHE A 118 10.33 9.74 -4.73
C PHE A 118 9.75 10.77 -5.72
N GLU A 119 10.61 11.58 -6.35
CA GLU A 119 10.18 12.55 -7.36
C GLU A 119 9.74 11.86 -8.65
N ASP A 120 10.40 10.78 -9.06
CA ASP A 120 9.91 9.96 -10.18
C ASP A 120 8.52 9.42 -9.89
N PHE A 121 8.26 8.98 -8.65
CA PHE A 121 6.99 8.37 -8.26
C PHE A 121 5.84 9.37 -8.33
N LYS A 122 6.03 10.59 -7.83
CA LYS A 122 5.02 11.65 -7.95
C LYS A 122 4.68 12.00 -9.41
N ASN A 123 5.64 11.81 -10.33
CA ASN A 123 5.44 12.05 -11.76
C ASN A 123 5.07 10.77 -12.54
N PHE A 124 4.92 9.64 -11.84
CA PHE A 124 4.63 8.36 -12.46
C PHE A 124 3.22 8.36 -13.06
N ASP A 125 3.11 7.89 -14.29
CA ASP A 125 1.84 7.63 -14.95
C ASP A 125 1.39 6.23 -14.57
N GLY A 126 0.55 6.11 -13.55
CA GLY A 126 0.18 4.80 -13.04
C GLY A 126 -1.13 4.75 -12.26
N HIS A 127 -1.48 3.52 -11.95
CA HIS A 127 -2.60 3.20 -11.06
C HIS A 127 -2.33 1.87 -10.35
N ILE A 128 -3.09 1.61 -9.30
CA ILE A 128 -3.10 0.35 -8.55
C ILE A 128 -4.43 -0.33 -8.75
N LYS A 129 -4.41 -1.66 -8.89
CA LYS A 129 -5.60 -2.53 -8.80
C LYS A 129 -5.36 -3.62 -7.77
N VAL A 130 -6.38 -3.87 -6.95
CA VAL A 130 -6.45 -4.99 -6.03
C VAL A 130 -7.47 -5.97 -6.57
N HIS A 131 -7.08 -7.23 -6.75
CA HIS A 131 -7.89 -8.29 -7.32
C HIS A 131 -8.48 -9.19 -6.24
N LEU A 132 -9.61 -9.84 -6.55
CA LEU A 132 -10.13 -10.90 -5.67
C LEU A 132 -9.18 -12.11 -5.68
N ALA A 133 -8.82 -12.61 -6.86
CA ALA A 133 -7.93 -13.77 -7.02
C ALA A 133 -6.74 -13.49 -7.94
N ASP A 134 -5.70 -14.32 -7.86
CA ASP A 134 -4.49 -14.23 -8.71
C ASP A 134 -4.69 -14.86 -10.09
N SER A 135 -5.75 -15.65 -10.25
CA SER A 135 -6.01 -16.46 -11.44
C SER A 135 -7.49 -16.83 -11.55
N GLY A 136 -7.87 -17.43 -12.68
CA GLY A 136 -9.26 -17.84 -12.93
C GLY A 136 -10.20 -16.65 -13.22
N PRO A 137 -11.52 -16.88 -13.22
CA PRO A 137 -12.50 -15.83 -13.53
C PRO A 137 -12.52 -14.70 -12.49
N GLU A 138 -12.19 -15.01 -11.23
CA GLU A 138 -12.16 -14.07 -10.12
C GLU A 138 -11.00 -13.07 -10.22
N TYR A 139 -9.99 -13.34 -11.05
CA TYR A 139 -8.95 -12.35 -11.38
C TYR A 139 -9.51 -11.05 -11.96
N GLN A 140 -10.62 -11.14 -12.70
CA GLN A 140 -11.25 -9.95 -13.31
C GLN A 140 -12.06 -9.13 -12.29
N ILE A 141 -12.25 -9.64 -11.07
CA ILE A 141 -12.95 -8.91 -10.01
C ILE A 141 -11.95 -7.99 -9.33
N ILE A 142 -12.08 -6.69 -9.60
CA ILE A 142 -11.27 -5.64 -8.97
C ILE A 142 -11.96 -5.20 -7.69
N LEU A 143 -11.34 -5.45 -6.53
CA LEU A 143 -11.86 -5.05 -5.22
C LEU A 143 -11.73 -3.54 -5.04
N SER A 144 -10.54 -3.01 -5.33
CA SER A 144 -10.26 -1.58 -5.21
C SER A 144 -9.27 -1.13 -6.29
N VAL A 145 -9.38 0.13 -6.70
CA VAL A 145 -8.60 0.72 -7.80
C VAL A 145 -8.33 2.20 -7.54
N GLY A 146 -7.16 2.69 -7.93
CA GLY A 146 -6.88 4.13 -7.82
C GLY A 146 -5.71 4.57 -8.68
N ASN A 147 -5.88 5.71 -9.34
CA ASN A 147 -4.77 6.43 -9.98
C ASN A 147 -3.73 6.85 -8.94
N ILE A 148 -2.47 6.88 -9.34
CA ILE A 148 -1.36 7.34 -8.50
C ILE A 148 -0.38 8.22 -9.31
N GLY A 149 0.64 8.75 -8.64
CA GLY A 149 1.64 9.61 -9.26
C GLY A 149 1.00 10.88 -9.80
N LYS A 150 1.15 11.14 -11.10
CA LYS A 150 0.62 12.35 -11.75
C LYS A 150 -0.86 12.24 -12.14
N ASN A 151 -1.43 11.04 -12.11
CA ASN A 151 -2.80 10.81 -12.58
C ASN A 151 -3.81 11.33 -11.53
N ASP A 152 -4.90 11.95 -11.98
CA ASP A 152 -5.90 12.52 -11.07
C ASP A 152 -6.54 11.42 -10.22
N ASN A 153 -6.33 11.51 -8.90
CA ASN A 153 -6.85 10.59 -7.90
C ASN A 153 -8.05 11.18 -7.14
N SER A 154 -8.57 12.35 -7.53
CA SER A 154 -9.72 12.95 -6.86
C SER A 154 -10.99 12.11 -7.04
N ARG A 155 -11.89 12.14 -6.04
CA ARG A 155 -13.19 11.45 -6.12
C ARG A 155 -13.99 11.89 -7.35
N ALA A 156 -13.89 13.16 -7.75
CA ALA A 156 -14.64 13.70 -8.87
C ALA A 156 -14.16 13.16 -10.24
N ALA A 157 -12.88 12.78 -10.34
CA ALA A 157 -12.30 12.19 -11.54
C ALA A 157 -12.49 10.66 -11.61
N PHE A 158 -12.86 10.01 -10.51
CA PHE A 158 -13.09 8.57 -10.47
C PHE A 158 -14.47 8.22 -11.05
N ASN A 159 -14.47 7.38 -12.09
CA ASN A 159 -15.66 6.77 -12.66
C ASN A 159 -15.44 5.27 -12.86
N LEU A 160 -16.18 4.47 -12.08
CA LEU A 160 -16.09 3.01 -12.12
C LEU A 160 -16.42 2.43 -13.50
N GLU A 161 -17.34 3.04 -14.26
CA GLU A 161 -17.77 2.56 -15.57
C GLU A 161 -16.66 2.61 -16.63
N ASN A 162 -15.65 3.46 -16.41
CA ASN A 162 -14.50 3.58 -17.30
C ASN A 162 -13.36 2.62 -16.93
N MET A 163 -13.44 1.93 -15.79
CA MET A 163 -12.38 1.04 -15.34
C MET A 163 -12.18 -0.12 -16.32
N THR A 164 -10.93 -0.30 -16.76
CA THR A 164 -10.58 -1.42 -17.63
C THR A 164 -10.25 -2.67 -16.81
N LEU A 165 -10.54 -3.85 -17.36
CA LEU A 165 -10.11 -5.12 -16.76
C LEU A 165 -8.65 -5.39 -17.10
N CYS A 166 -7.93 -6.05 -16.20
CA CYS A 166 -6.59 -6.53 -16.48
C CYS A 166 -6.67 -7.74 -17.42
N SER A 167 -5.81 -7.80 -18.44
CA SER A 167 -5.65 -9.03 -19.21
C SER A 167 -5.03 -10.12 -18.31
N PRO A 168 -5.62 -11.32 -18.22
CA PRO A 168 -5.04 -12.44 -17.47
C PRO A 168 -3.87 -13.12 -18.21
N TYR A 169 -3.57 -12.71 -19.44
CA TYR A 169 -2.56 -13.34 -20.28
C TYR A 169 -1.56 -12.30 -20.81
N TYR A 170 -0.28 -12.56 -20.55
CA TYR A 170 0.88 -11.94 -21.19
C TYR A 170 1.18 -12.61 -22.53
#